data_AF-A0A522Y740-F1
#
_entry.id   AF-A0A522Y740-F1
#
_cell.length_a   1.000
_cell.length_b   1.000
_cell.length_c   1.000
_cell.angle_alpha   90.00
_cell.angle_beta   90.00
_cell.angle_gamma   90.00
#
_symmetry.space_group_name_H-M   'P 1'
#
loop_
_entity.id
_entity.type
_entity.pdbx_description
1 polymer ?
#
loop_
_entity_poly.entity_id
_entity_poly.type
_entity_poly.pdbx_seq_one_letter_code
_entity_poly.pdbx_strand_id
1 'polypeptide(L)'
;VLVSFISPFRSERRLARELFEPGEFIEAYVNTPLAVAESRDAKGLYAKARAGQIPNFTGIDSPYEVPENAELMLDTVNIPADTLAAQVVERLLR
;
A
#
# COMPACT_ATOMS: atom_id res chain seq x y z
N VAL A 1 7.09 6.99 -13.16
CA VAL A 1 7.76 5.84 -12.49
C VAL A 1 6.75 5.20 -11.55
N LEU A 2 6.74 3.87 -11.40
CA LEU A 2 5.89 3.18 -10.43
C LEU A 2 6.75 2.55 -9.34
N VAL A 3 6.30 2.69 -8.08
CA VAL A 3 6.99 2.20 -6.89
C VAL A 3 5.99 1.45 -6.02
N SER A 4 6.29 0.20 -5.65
CA SER A 4 5.38 -0.69 -4.92
C SER A 4 5.98 -1.22 -3.61
N PHE A 5 6.31 -0.30 -2.71
CA PHE A 5 6.76 -0.61 -1.35
C PHE A 5 5.61 -0.56 -0.34
N ILE A 6 5.76 -1.29 0.78
CA ILE A 6 4.80 -1.26 1.89
C ILE A 6 4.68 0.16 2.46
N SER A 7 5.79 0.88 2.58
CA SER A 7 5.84 2.31 2.97
C SER A 7 5.00 2.61 4.23
N PRO A 8 5.20 1.90 5.36
CA PRO A 8 4.23 1.86 6.46
C PRO A 8 4.04 3.19 7.18
N PHE A 9 5.05 4.06 7.20
CA PHE A 9 5.05 5.31 7.97
C PHE A 9 4.64 6.50 7.10
N ARG A 10 3.68 7.30 7.58
CA ARG A 10 3.22 8.51 6.90
C ARG A 10 4.34 9.53 6.74
N SER A 11 5.26 9.61 7.70
CA SER A 11 6.41 10.51 7.65
C SER A 11 7.31 10.20 6.44
N GLU A 12 7.60 8.93 6.18
CA GLU A 12 8.43 8.50 5.05
C GLU A 12 7.74 8.77 3.71
N ARG A 13 6.42 8.50 3.62
CA ARG A 13 5.64 8.79 2.42
C ARG A 13 5.58 10.30 2.14
N ARG A 14 5.49 11.13 3.21
CA ARG A 14 5.56 12.58 3.11
C ARG A 14 6.92 13.06 2.60
N LEU A 15 8.01 12.56 3.18
CA LEU A 15 9.37 12.88 2.72
C LEU A 15 9.54 12.53 1.23
N ALA A 16 9.05 11.36 0.80
CA ALA A 16 9.10 10.99 -0.62
C ALA A 16 8.29 11.96 -1.51
N ARG A 17 7.11 12.38 -1.07
CA ARG A 17 6.27 13.37 -1.76
C ARG A 17 6.94 14.73 -1.88
N GLU A 18 7.63 15.19 -0.84
CA GLU A 18 8.32 16.49 -0.77
C GLU A 18 9.51 16.61 -1.74
N LEU A 19 9.96 15.50 -2.35
CA LEU A 19 11.00 15.50 -3.38
C LEU A 19 10.51 15.93 -4.78
N PHE A 20 9.20 16.10 -4.95
CA PHE A 20 8.56 16.35 -6.24
C PHE A 20 7.75 17.63 -6.21
N GLU A 21 7.56 18.26 -7.37
CA GLU A 21 6.71 19.44 -7.47
C GLU A 21 5.22 19.07 -7.24
N PRO A 22 4.39 20.05 -6.86
CA PRO A 22 2.95 19.81 -6.69
C PRO A 22 2.33 19.16 -7.93
N GLY A 23 1.70 18.00 -7.74
CA GLY A 23 1.04 17.24 -8.81
C GLY A 23 1.91 16.16 -9.47
N GLU A 24 3.22 16.12 -9.21
CA GLU A 24 4.13 15.12 -9.77
C GLU A 24 4.21 13.82 -8.96
N PHE A 25 3.71 13.84 -7.71
CA PHE A 25 3.63 12.67 -6.84
C PHE A 25 2.18 12.28 -6.58
N ILE A 26 1.87 10.99 -6.80
CA ILE A 26 0.55 10.39 -6.56
C ILE A 26 0.72 9.23 -5.59
N GLU A 27 0.09 9.33 -4.43
CA GLU A 27 -0.02 8.24 -3.46
C GLU A 27 -1.25 7.40 -3.78
N ALA A 28 -1.01 6.16 -4.22
CA ALA A 28 -2.05 5.16 -4.40
C ALA A 28 -2.07 4.20 -3.21
N TYR A 29 -3.07 4.36 -2.35
CA TYR A 29 -3.27 3.47 -1.22
C TYR A 29 -3.99 2.19 -1.67
N VAL A 30 -3.23 1.09 -1.69
CA VAL A 30 -3.73 -0.26 -1.92
C VAL A 30 -4.41 -0.75 -0.64
N ASN A 31 -5.70 -0.44 -0.52
CA ASN A 31 -6.47 -0.70 0.69
C ASN A 31 -6.92 -2.16 0.72
N THR A 32 -6.16 -2.99 1.43
CA THR A 32 -6.50 -4.37 1.76
C THR A 32 -6.55 -4.49 3.28
N PRO A 33 -7.69 -4.93 3.88
CA PRO A 33 -7.72 -5.26 5.30
C PRO A 33 -6.67 -6.32 5.64
N LEU A 34 -6.00 -6.17 6.79
CA LEU A 34 -4.94 -7.07 7.24
C LEU A 34 -5.38 -8.54 7.21
N ALA A 35 -6.57 -8.86 7.72
CA ALA A 35 -7.09 -10.23 7.73
C ALA A 35 -7.19 -10.84 6.32
N VAL A 36 -7.51 -10.03 5.31
CA VAL A 36 -7.58 -10.48 3.90
C VAL A 36 -6.18 -10.64 3.32
N ALA A 37 -5.25 -9.74 3.65
CA ALA A 37 -3.85 -9.87 3.24
C ALA A 37 -3.20 -11.12 3.85
N GLU A 38 -3.45 -11.38 5.14
CA GLU A 38 -3.05 -12.58 5.87
C GLU A 38 -3.68 -13.85 5.29
N SER A 39 -4.96 -13.84 4.93
CA SER A 39 -5.59 -15.02 4.33
C SER A 39 -5.03 -15.34 2.95
N ARG A 40 -4.62 -14.32 2.19
CA ARG A 40 -4.03 -14.48 0.86
C ARG A 40 -2.60 -15.02 0.91
N ASP A 41 -1.83 -14.61 1.93
CA ASP A 41 -0.41 -14.92 2.19
C ASP A 41 0.40 -15.45 0.99
N ALA A 42 0.43 -14.67 -0.10
CA ALA A 42 0.88 -15.15 -1.41
C ALA A 42 2.34 -15.65 -1.42
N LYS A 43 3.12 -15.28 -0.40
CA LYS A 43 4.54 -15.63 -0.26
C LYS A 43 4.85 -16.44 1.02
N GLY A 44 3.84 -16.78 1.81
CA GLY A 44 4.03 -17.46 3.10
C GLY A 44 4.73 -16.59 4.16
N LEU A 45 4.71 -15.26 4.00
CA LEU A 45 5.44 -14.33 4.87
C LEU A 45 4.65 -14.04 6.15
N TYR A 46 3.32 -13.94 6.07
CA TYR A 46 2.48 -13.75 7.25
C TYR A 46 2.56 -14.98 8.16
N ALA A 47 2.53 -16.20 7.61
CA ALA A 47 2.72 -17.42 8.38
C ALA A 47 4.06 -17.44 9.14
N LYS A 48 5.16 -17.07 8.47
CA LYS A 48 6.50 -17.00 9.10
C LYS A 48 6.57 -15.93 10.18
N ALA A 49 5.98 -14.76 9.94
CA ALA A 49 5.91 -13.68 10.92
C ALA A 49 5.10 -14.07 12.16
N ARG A 50 3.93 -14.71 11.98
CA ARG A 50 3.11 -15.26 13.09
C ARG A 50 3.84 -16.34 13.89
N ALA A 51 4.73 -17.10 13.24
CA ALA A 51 5.62 -18.06 13.91
C ALA A 51 6.85 -17.43 14.59
N GLY A 52 6.98 -16.10 14.59
CA GLY A 52 8.10 -15.37 15.22
C GLY A 52 9.42 -15.44 14.44
N GLN A 53 9.39 -15.88 13.18
CA GLN A 53 10.60 -16.06 12.37
C GLN A 53 11.03 -14.79 11.63
N ILE A 54 10.13 -13.80 11.53
CA ILE A 54 10.39 -12.52 10.87
C ILE A 54 9.98 -11.41 11.85
N PRO A 55 10.95 -10.72 12.49
CA PRO A 55 10.65 -9.61 13.37
C PRO A 55 10.31 -8.34 12.57
N ASN A 56 9.59 -7.41 13.20
CA ASN A 56 9.21 -6.10 12.66
C ASN A 56 8.41 -6.19 11.34
N PHE A 57 7.56 -7.20 11.24
CA PHE A 57 6.65 -7.42 10.14
C PHE A 57 5.44 -6.47 10.21
N THR A 58 5.28 -5.66 9.16
CA THR A 58 4.19 -4.69 9.06
C THR A 58 2.82 -5.35 9.16
N GLY A 59 1.96 -4.79 10.02
CA GLY A 59 0.62 -5.32 10.31
C GLY A 59 0.58 -6.38 11.42
N ILE A 60 1.72 -6.94 11.85
CA ILE A 60 1.79 -7.89 12.97
C ILE A 60 2.43 -7.22 14.19
N ASP A 61 3.73 -6.96 14.13
CA ASP A 61 4.55 -6.39 15.22
C ASP A 61 5.18 -5.04 14.85
N SER A 62 4.95 -4.55 13.62
CA SER A 62 5.25 -3.20 13.17
C SER A 62 3.97 -2.52 12.64
N PRO A 63 3.73 -1.22 12.89
CA PRO A 63 2.49 -0.56 12.48
C PRO A 63 2.41 -0.36 10.97
N TYR A 64 1.18 -0.21 10.48
CA TYR A 64 0.90 0.38 9.18
C TYR A 64 0.03 1.62 9.39
N GLU A 65 0.56 2.80 9.12
CA GLU A 65 -0.15 4.06 9.28
C GLU A 65 -0.93 4.36 8.00
N VAL A 66 -2.24 4.09 8.01
CA VAL A 66 -3.15 4.35 6.89
C VAL A 66 -2.99 5.78 6.39
N PRO A 67 -2.80 6.05 5.09
CA PRO A 67 -2.64 7.41 4.60
C PRO A 67 -3.91 8.25 4.81
N GLU A 68 -3.73 9.52 5.14
CA GLU A 68 -4.83 10.46 5.42
C GLU A 68 -5.33 11.16 4.15
N ASN A 69 -4.44 11.41 3.19
CA ASN A 69 -4.71 12.22 1.99
C ASN A 69 -4.15 11.54 0.74
N ALA A 70 -4.35 10.23 0.59
CA ALA A 70 -3.95 9.53 -0.62
C ALA A 70 -4.76 10.04 -1.83
N GLU A 71 -4.10 10.29 -2.95
CA GLU A 71 -4.75 10.69 -4.19
C GLU A 71 -5.68 9.60 -4.74
N LEU A 72 -5.32 8.33 -4.53
CA LEU A 72 -6.11 7.17 -4.96
C LEU A 72 -6.28 6.19 -3.80
N MET A 73 -7.51 5.74 -3.61
CA MET A 73 -7.89 4.69 -2.67
C MET A 73 -8.36 3.47 -3.48
N LEU A 74 -7.63 2.37 -3.41
CA LEU A 74 -7.88 1.18 -4.22
C LEU A 74 -8.45 0.06 -3.34
N ASP A 75 -9.77 -0.21 -3.45
CA ASP A 75 -10.43 -1.33 -2.76
C ASP A 75 -10.10 -2.66 -3.46
N THR A 76 -9.14 -3.38 -2.87
CA THR A 76 -8.66 -4.66 -3.39
C THR A 76 -9.48 -5.88 -2.98
N VAL A 77 -10.56 -5.68 -2.23
CA VAL A 77 -11.46 -6.76 -1.79
C VAL A 77 -12.61 -6.91 -2.76
N ASN A 78 -13.25 -5.80 -3.11
CA ASN A 78 -14.48 -5.83 -3.89
C ASN A 78 -14.28 -5.52 -5.38
N ILE A 79 -13.13 -4.95 -5.76
CA ILE A 79 -12.88 -4.51 -7.14
C ILE A 79 -11.76 -5.36 -7.75
N PRO A 80 -11.93 -5.90 -8.98
CA PRO A 80 -10.89 -6.62 -9.68
C PRO A 80 -9.64 -5.75 -9.95
N ALA A 81 -8.47 -6.39 -9.93
CA ALA A 81 -7.20 -5.70 -10.11
C ALA A 81 -7.12 -4.92 -11.44
N ASP A 82 -7.65 -5.47 -12.54
CA ASP A 82 -7.64 -4.81 -13.85
C ASP A 82 -8.47 -3.52 -13.84
N THR A 83 -9.59 -3.50 -13.12
CA THR A 83 -10.42 -2.31 -12.94
C THR A 83 -9.71 -1.26 -12.09
N LEU A 84 -9.02 -1.66 -11.02
CA LEU A 84 -8.22 -0.75 -10.19
C LEU A 84 -7.03 -0.18 -10.98
N ALA A 85 -6.37 -0.99 -11.79
CA ALA A 85 -5.28 -0.56 -12.66
C ALA A 85 -5.77 0.49 -13.68
N ALA A 86 -6.96 0.29 -14.26
CA ALA A 86 -7.58 1.27 -15.14
C ALA A 86 -7.85 2.61 -14.43
N GLN A 87 -8.28 2.61 -13.16
CA GLN A 87 -8.45 3.85 -12.39
C GLN A 87 -7.13 4.60 -12.18
N VAL A 88 -6.03 3.88 -11.94
CA VAL A 88 -4.70 4.49 -11.82
C VAL A 88 -4.29 5.13 -13.16
N VAL A 89 -4.48 4.42 -14.28
CA VAL A 89 -4.17 4.95 -15.62
C VAL A 89 -5.01 6.18 -15.93
N GLU A 90 -6.32 6.14 -15.68
CA GLU A 90 -7.22 7.28 -15.90
C GLU A 90 -6.78 8.51 -15.11
N ARG A 91 -6.36 8.33 -13.85
CA ARG A 91 -5.87 9.44 -13.02
C ARG A 91 -4.59 10.06 -13.58
N LEU A 92 -3.70 9.26 -14.18
CA LEU A 92 -2.43 9.74 -14.75
C LEU A 92 -2.59 10.45 -16.10
N LEU A 93 -3.71 10.23 -16.80
CA LEU A 93 -4.01 10.84 -18.10
C LEU A 93 -4.81 12.15 -18.00
N ARG A 94 -5.22 12.54 -16.80
CA ARG A 94 -5.90 13.82 -16.53
C ARG A 94 -4.87 14.89 -16.20
#